data_AF-A0A9W6RGI5-F1
#
_entry.id   AF-A0A9W6RGI5-F1
#
_cell.length_a   1.000
_cell.length_b   1.000
_cell.length_c   1.000
_cell.angle_alpha   90.00
_cell.angle_beta   90.00
_cell.angle_gamma   90.00
#
_symmetry.space_group_name_H-M   'P 1'
#
loop_
_entity.id
_entity.type
_entity.pdbx_description
1 polymer ?
#
loop_
_entity_poly.entity_id
_entity_poly.type
_entity_poly.pdbx_seq_one_letter_code
_entity_poly.pdbx_strand_id
1 'polypeptide(L)'
;MFRHTDHLQFDAKPEKPDHVFAHKLQELIGGAYGEMTVTMQYLFQGWNCRMPGKYKDLIMDVATEEIGLEPTTVAPNALLDEEHAEHAQTIWHLSDGAAATDGGWASGLQPDGEHEFTYLMDPEPLGDLAAAPPPDPKLYATYDGSMGEPKGPVLGTETGPLGKLKDKFT
;
A
#
# COMPACT_ATOMS: atom_id res chain seq x y z
N MET A 1 23.06 17.25 -1.43
CA MET A 1 24.24 17.16 -2.32
C MET A 1 25.06 15.98 -1.82
N PHE A 2 25.54 15.11 -2.71
CA PHE A 2 26.32 13.92 -2.35
C PHE A 2 27.82 14.16 -2.61
N ARG A 3 28.67 13.41 -1.89
CA ARG A 3 30.11 13.29 -2.14
C ARG A 3 30.48 11.82 -2.19
N HIS A 4 31.44 11.46 -3.02
CA HIS A 4 31.90 10.09 -3.21
C HIS A 4 33.32 9.93 -2.64
N THR A 5 33.58 8.77 -2.06
CA THR A 5 34.91 8.29 -1.65
C THR A 5 35.12 6.91 -2.25
N ASP A 6 36.34 6.57 -2.66
CA ASP A 6 36.65 5.28 -3.30
C ASP A 6 36.76 4.13 -2.28
N HIS A 7 36.63 4.42 -0.99
CA HIS A 7 36.66 3.44 0.09
C HIS A 7 35.27 2.82 0.31
N LEU A 8 35.22 1.49 0.44
CA LEU A 8 34.01 0.77 0.84
C LEU A 8 33.66 1.05 2.30
N GLN A 9 32.37 0.98 2.65
CA GLN A 9 31.90 1.10 4.03
C GLN A 9 32.43 -0.06 4.92
N PHE A 10 32.62 -1.24 4.33
CA PHE A 10 33.25 -2.39 4.96
C PHE A 10 34.09 -3.22 3.96
N ASP A 11 35.13 -3.90 4.46
CA ASP A 11 35.98 -4.79 3.64
C ASP A 11 35.25 -6.11 3.31
N ALA A 12 34.62 -6.17 2.14
CA ALA A 12 33.86 -7.34 1.66
C ALA A 12 34.61 -8.15 0.59
N LYS A 13 35.89 -8.52 0.83
CA LYS A 13 36.70 -9.26 -0.14
C LYS A 13 36.49 -10.78 -0.03
N PRO A 14 36.11 -11.49 -1.11
CA PRO A 14 36.01 -12.95 -1.08
C PRO A 14 37.39 -13.60 -1.07
N GLU A 15 37.52 -14.76 -0.40
CA GLU A 15 38.77 -15.54 -0.39
C GLU A 15 39.14 -16.09 -1.78
N LYS A 16 38.13 -16.46 -2.58
CA LYS A 16 38.28 -16.95 -3.96
C LYS A 16 37.06 -16.57 -4.82
N PRO A 17 37.21 -16.47 -6.15
CA PRO A 17 36.08 -16.23 -7.04
C PRO A 17 35.07 -17.39 -7.03
N ASP A 18 33.77 -17.08 -6.94
CA ASP A 18 32.66 -18.02 -7.04
C ASP A 18 31.52 -17.39 -7.87
N HIS A 19 31.28 -17.93 -9.07
CA HIS A 19 30.26 -17.40 -9.99
C HIS A 19 28.83 -17.73 -9.55
N VAL A 20 28.61 -18.83 -8.83
CA VAL A 20 27.28 -19.23 -8.36
C VAL A 20 26.87 -18.30 -7.22
N PHE A 21 27.81 -18.01 -6.32
CA PHE A 21 27.56 -17.06 -5.24
C PHE A 21 27.35 -15.64 -5.78
N ALA A 22 28.17 -15.20 -6.75
CA ALA A 22 27.99 -13.89 -7.40
C ALA A 22 26.61 -13.76 -8.08
N HIS A 23 26.08 -14.83 -8.68
CA HIS A 23 24.73 -14.82 -9.25
C HIS A 23 23.65 -14.65 -8.18
N LYS A 24 23.80 -15.29 -7.01
CA LYS A 24 22.87 -15.12 -5.88
C LYS A 24 22.90 -13.72 -5.29
N LEU A 25 24.08 -13.09 -5.23
CA LEU A 25 24.24 -11.71 -4.75
C LEU A 25 23.51 -10.68 -5.63
N GLN A 26 23.19 -11.00 -6.89
CA GLN A 26 22.38 -10.11 -7.74
C GLN A 26 20.99 -9.87 -7.16
N GLU A 27 20.43 -10.84 -6.41
CA GLU A 27 19.14 -10.64 -5.73
C GLU A 27 19.26 -9.60 -4.60
N LEU A 28 20.37 -9.59 -3.87
CA LEU A 28 20.61 -8.59 -2.82
C LEU A 28 20.86 -7.20 -3.41
N ILE A 29 21.47 -7.10 -4.59
CA ILE A 29 21.74 -5.80 -5.21
C ILE A 29 20.49 -5.26 -5.91
N GLY A 30 19.90 -6.08 -6.79
CA GLY A 30 18.85 -5.65 -7.72
C GLY A 30 17.56 -6.46 -7.71
N GLY A 31 17.41 -7.37 -6.75
CA GLY A 31 16.16 -8.07 -6.53
C GLY A 31 15.06 -7.14 -6.00
N ALA A 32 13.86 -7.72 -5.85
CA ALA A 32 12.68 -6.97 -5.39
C ALA A 32 12.88 -6.38 -3.98
N TYR A 33 13.67 -7.03 -3.15
CA TYR A 33 14.04 -6.59 -1.80
C TYR A 33 15.53 -6.24 -1.70
N GLY A 34 16.17 -5.99 -2.84
CA GLY A 34 17.56 -5.63 -2.91
C GLY A 34 17.83 -4.17 -2.53
N GLU A 35 19.09 -3.86 -2.32
CA GLU A 35 19.61 -2.59 -1.82
C GLU A 35 19.28 -1.42 -2.75
N MET A 36 19.24 -1.62 -4.07
CA MET A 36 18.79 -0.59 -5.00
C MET A 36 17.35 -0.17 -4.77
N THR A 37 16.48 -1.14 -4.45
CA THR A 37 15.07 -0.87 -4.16
C THR A 37 14.94 -0.08 -2.87
N VAL A 38 15.67 -0.48 -1.83
CA VAL A 38 15.66 0.19 -0.52
C VAL A 38 16.25 1.61 -0.61
N THR A 39 17.40 1.77 -1.27
CA THR A 39 18.03 3.06 -1.54
C THR A 39 17.08 4.03 -2.22
N MET A 40 16.43 3.59 -3.30
CA MET A 40 15.52 4.44 -4.05
C MET A 40 14.27 4.78 -3.23
N GLN A 41 13.71 3.83 -2.49
CA GLN A 41 12.58 4.08 -1.62
C GLN A 41 12.89 5.17 -0.58
N TYR A 42 13.99 5.07 0.16
CA TYR A 42 14.32 6.05 1.18
C TYR A 42 14.76 7.40 0.60
N LEU A 43 15.45 7.44 -0.54
CA LEU A 43 15.76 8.71 -1.22
C LEU A 43 14.48 9.44 -1.63
N PHE A 44 13.54 8.76 -2.28
CA PHE A 44 12.29 9.38 -2.69
C PHE A 44 11.42 9.76 -1.48
N GLN A 45 11.39 8.95 -0.42
CA GLN A 45 10.70 9.31 0.82
C GLN A 45 11.33 10.54 1.48
N GLY A 46 12.65 10.60 1.61
CA GLY A 46 13.36 11.72 2.23
C GLY A 46 13.23 13.02 1.45
N TRP A 47 13.30 12.97 0.11
CA TRP A 47 13.04 14.14 -0.74
C TRP A 47 11.59 14.62 -0.68
N ASN A 48 10.62 13.69 -0.67
CA ASN A 48 9.19 14.03 -0.60
C ASN A 48 8.72 14.32 0.84
N CYS A 49 9.51 14.01 1.86
CA CYS A 49 9.17 14.28 3.25
C CYS A 49 9.08 15.80 3.48
N ARG A 50 7.87 16.26 3.78
CA ARG A 50 7.57 17.66 4.05
C ARG A 50 7.76 18.04 5.51
N MET A 51 7.87 17.05 6.41
CA MET A 51 8.09 17.28 7.84
C MET A 51 9.57 17.58 8.09
N PRO A 52 9.95 18.82 8.47
CA PRO A 52 11.32 19.10 8.85
C PRO A 52 11.63 18.46 10.21
N GLY A 53 12.88 18.05 10.42
CA GLY A 53 13.38 17.54 11.71
C GLY A 53 13.77 16.07 11.67
N LYS A 54 13.74 15.42 12.84
CA LYS A 54 14.36 14.12 13.13
C LYS A 54 14.07 13.03 12.10
N TYR A 55 12.82 12.88 11.66
CA TYR A 55 12.43 11.80 10.76
C TYR A 55 12.93 11.99 9.33
N LYS A 56 12.94 13.22 8.83
CA LYS A 56 13.51 13.51 7.51
C LYS A 56 15.01 13.28 7.51
N ASP A 57 15.68 13.68 8.58
CA ASP A 57 17.12 13.47 8.76
C ASP A 57 17.44 11.97 8.81
N LEU A 58 16.74 11.22 9.66
CA LEU A 58 16.87 9.76 9.74
C LEU A 58 16.66 9.06 8.39
N ILE A 59 15.59 9.41 7.66
CA ILE A 59 15.32 8.80 6.34
C ILE A 59 16.42 9.14 5.34
N MET A 60 16.93 10.38 5.35
CA MET A 60 18.01 10.80 4.45
C MET A 60 19.36 10.18 4.84
N ASP A 61 19.60 9.97 6.13
CA ASP A 61 20.78 9.26 6.65
C ASP A 61 20.73 7.80 6.21
N VAL A 62 19.62 7.10 6.44
CA VAL A 62 19.43 5.71 5.98
C VAL A 62 19.51 5.63 4.46
N ALA A 63 18.87 6.55 3.72
CA ALA A 63 18.98 6.57 2.25
C ALA A 63 20.41 6.74 1.75
N THR A 64 21.25 7.48 2.48
CA THR A 64 22.66 7.68 2.17
C THR A 64 23.50 6.51 2.63
N GLU A 65 23.13 5.89 3.75
CA GLU A 65 23.71 4.65 4.24
C GLU A 65 23.43 3.51 3.28
N GLU A 66 22.24 3.38 2.67
CA GLU A 66 21.93 2.32 1.69
C GLU A 66 22.67 2.50 0.35
N ILE A 67 23.25 3.67 0.10
CA ILE A 67 24.26 3.84 -0.96
C ILE A 67 25.58 3.12 -0.58
N GLY A 68 25.79 2.81 0.72
CA GLY A 68 26.93 2.08 1.32
C GLY A 68 26.59 0.83 2.19
N LEU A 69 25.29 0.50 2.35
CA LEU A 69 24.63 -0.67 2.95
C LEU A 69 24.45 -0.75 4.49
N GLU A 70 23.21 -0.52 4.98
CA GLU A 70 22.37 -1.42 5.83
C GLU A 70 21.03 -0.74 6.29
N PRO A 71 19.94 -1.50 6.55
CA PRO A 71 18.57 -0.95 6.70
C PRO A 71 18.05 -0.81 8.13
N THR A 72 17.23 0.23 8.38
CA THR A 72 16.23 0.28 9.48
C THR A 72 14.88 0.83 9.03
N THR A 73 13.78 0.26 9.55
CA THR A 73 12.39 0.60 9.15
C THR A 73 11.71 1.52 10.16
N VAL A 74 10.91 2.47 9.67
CA VAL A 74 9.91 3.23 10.44
C VAL A 74 8.59 3.19 9.68
N ALA A 75 7.50 2.77 10.34
CA ALA A 75 6.15 2.78 9.78
C ALA A 75 5.38 4.04 10.23
N PRO A 76 4.60 4.68 9.35
CA PRO A 76 3.73 5.81 9.72
C PRO A 76 2.39 5.36 10.34
N ASN A 77 1.82 6.20 11.20
CA ASN A 77 0.61 5.95 12.00
C ASN A 77 -0.47 7.05 11.80
N ALA A 78 -0.95 7.29 10.58
CA ALA A 78 -1.94 8.33 10.30
C ALA A 78 -3.21 7.79 9.63
N LEU A 79 -4.36 8.45 9.88
CA LEU A 79 -5.72 8.27 9.30
C LEU A 79 -6.75 7.40 10.06
N LEU A 80 -6.67 7.33 11.39
CA LEU A 80 -7.65 6.57 12.21
C LEU A 80 -9.06 7.21 12.29
N ASP A 81 -9.22 8.46 11.86
CA ASP A 81 -10.48 9.22 11.91
C ASP A 81 -11.35 9.07 10.65
N GLU A 82 -10.80 8.55 9.54
CA GLU A 82 -11.51 8.32 8.28
C GLU A 82 -11.89 6.85 8.05
N GLU A 83 -11.32 5.92 8.83
CA GLU A 83 -11.55 4.48 8.65
C GLU A 83 -12.82 3.97 9.32
N HIS A 84 -13.39 2.90 8.77
CA HIS A 84 -14.46 2.13 9.42
C HIS A 84 -13.88 1.32 10.59
N ALA A 85 -13.70 1.98 11.73
CA ALA A 85 -13.04 1.43 12.93
C ALA A 85 -13.69 0.12 13.44
N GLU A 86 -14.97 -0.11 13.15
CA GLU A 86 -15.68 -1.36 13.47
C GLU A 86 -15.05 -2.60 12.81
N HIS A 87 -14.42 -2.44 11.64
CA HIS A 87 -13.74 -3.52 10.93
C HIS A 87 -12.22 -3.54 11.15
N ALA A 88 -11.63 -2.42 11.58
CA ALA A 88 -10.20 -2.30 11.87
C ALA A 88 -9.74 -3.18 13.06
N GLN A 89 -10.69 -3.57 13.92
CA GLN A 89 -10.46 -4.35 15.13
C GLN A 89 -10.81 -5.84 15.01
N THR A 90 -11.32 -6.26 13.85
CA THR A 90 -11.79 -7.64 13.60
C THR A 90 -10.86 -8.38 12.65
N ILE A 91 -10.44 -9.58 13.03
CA ILE A 91 -9.77 -10.53 12.13
C ILE A 91 -10.82 -11.48 11.57
N TRP A 92 -10.87 -11.61 10.25
CA TRP A 92 -11.90 -12.38 9.55
C TRP A 92 -11.39 -13.77 9.17
N HIS A 93 -12.16 -14.80 9.53
CA HIS A 93 -11.90 -16.18 9.16
C HIS A 93 -12.27 -16.43 7.69
N LEU A 94 -11.28 -16.35 6.79
CA LEU A 94 -11.48 -16.55 5.34
C LEU A 94 -10.88 -17.86 4.82
N SER A 95 -10.38 -18.70 5.72
CA SER A 95 -9.76 -20.01 5.43
C SER A 95 -10.46 -21.07 6.26
N ASP A 96 -10.44 -22.33 5.84
CA ASP A 96 -11.18 -23.43 6.50
C ASP A 96 -10.68 -23.83 7.91
N GLY A 97 -9.44 -23.51 8.28
CA GLY A 97 -8.83 -23.87 9.56
C GLY A 97 -9.05 -22.84 10.68
N ALA A 98 -9.39 -23.29 11.89
CA ALA A 98 -9.64 -22.42 13.06
C ALA A 98 -8.38 -22.04 13.85
N ALA A 99 -7.20 -22.59 13.52
CA ALA A 99 -5.97 -22.43 14.32
C ALA A 99 -5.48 -20.98 14.48
N ALA A 100 -5.98 -20.05 13.65
CA ALA A 100 -5.70 -18.63 13.75
C ALA A 100 -6.19 -18.02 15.08
N THR A 101 -7.26 -18.55 15.70
CA THR A 101 -7.78 -18.05 16.98
C THR A 101 -6.82 -18.27 18.15
N ASP A 102 -5.91 -19.23 18.04
CA ASP A 102 -4.96 -19.57 19.10
C ASP A 102 -3.75 -18.62 19.13
N GLY A 103 -3.63 -17.75 18.13
CA GLY A 103 -2.57 -16.76 18.04
C GLY A 103 -2.74 -15.64 19.08
N GLY A 104 -1.65 -15.24 19.74
CA GLY A 104 -1.66 -14.10 20.67
C GLY A 104 -1.97 -12.74 20.00
N TRP A 105 -2.05 -12.71 18.68
CA TRP A 105 -2.48 -11.57 17.85
C TRP A 105 -3.99 -11.59 17.55
N ALA A 106 -4.69 -12.70 17.82
CA ALA A 106 -6.12 -12.85 17.57
C ALA A 106 -7.01 -12.29 18.69
N SER A 107 -6.41 -11.83 19.79
CA SER A 107 -7.09 -11.25 20.95
C SER A 107 -6.16 -10.29 21.71
N GLY A 108 -6.74 -9.43 22.54
CA GLY A 108 -6.00 -8.52 23.42
C GLY A 108 -5.92 -7.09 22.89
N LEU A 109 -5.26 -6.22 23.67
CA LEU A 109 -5.19 -4.78 23.41
C LEU A 109 -4.36 -4.49 22.16
N GLN A 110 -4.88 -3.64 21.29
CA GLN A 110 -4.20 -3.17 20.10
C GLN A 110 -2.99 -2.29 20.46
N PRO A 111 -2.04 -2.10 19.52
CA PRO A 111 -0.89 -1.22 19.73
C PRO A 111 -1.22 0.24 20.03
N ASP A 112 -2.45 0.68 19.76
CA ASP A 112 -2.95 2.01 20.14
C ASP A 112 -3.28 2.15 21.64
N GLY A 113 -3.43 1.03 22.35
CA GLY A 113 -3.78 0.99 23.76
C GLY A 113 -5.25 1.26 24.07
N GLU A 114 -6.11 1.40 23.06
CA GLU A 114 -7.52 1.80 23.21
C GLU A 114 -8.50 0.72 22.75
N HIS A 115 -8.18 -0.01 21.68
CA HIS A 115 -9.07 -1.01 21.08
C HIS A 115 -8.62 -2.44 21.39
N GLU A 116 -9.53 -3.42 21.35
CA GLU A 116 -9.19 -4.84 21.48
C GLU A 116 -9.33 -5.58 20.15
N PHE A 117 -8.42 -6.50 19.85
CA PHE A 117 -8.58 -7.41 18.72
C PHE A 117 -9.70 -8.42 19.00
N THR A 118 -10.52 -8.64 17.99
CA THR A 118 -11.62 -9.63 18.01
C THR A 118 -11.53 -10.53 16.78
N TYR A 119 -12.02 -11.77 16.90
CA TYR A 119 -11.99 -12.75 15.81
C TYR A 119 -13.40 -13.09 15.34
N LEU A 120 -13.66 -12.90 14.05
CA LEU A 120 -14.94 -13.20 13.41
C LEU A 120 -14.84 -14.56 12.71
N MET A 121 -15.46 -15.59 13.33
CA MET A 121 -15.45 -16.96 12.83
C MET A 121 -16.30 -17.17 11.57
N ASP A 122 -17.45 -16.51 11.50
CA ASP A 122 -18.40 -16.68 10.40
C ASP A 122 -18.65 -15.33 9.71
N PRO A 123 -17.72 -14.84 8.88
CA PRO A 123 -17.90 -13.58 8.18
C PRO A 123 -18.98 -13.70 7.10
N GLU A 124 -19.93 -12.77 7.11
CA GLU A 124 -20.97 -12.65 6.09
C GLU A 124 -20.64 -11.57 5.05
N PRO A 125 -21.04 -11.74 3.78
CA PRO A 125 -20.91 -10.69 2.78
C PRO A 125 -21.83 -9.51 3.15
N LEU A 126 -21.22 -8.36 3.46
CA LEU A 126 -21.96 -7.15 3.85
C LEU A 126 -22.50 -6.34 2.65
N GLY A 127 -22.00 -6.61 1.45
CA GLY A 127 -22.41 -5.92 0.22
C GLY A 127 -23.47 -6.70 -0.54
N ASP A 128 -24.34 -5.96 -1.25
CA ASP A 128 -25.26 -6.54 -2.22
C ASP A 128 -24.52 -7.12 -3.44
N LEU A 129 -25.22 -7.96 -4.21
CA LEU A 129 -24.72 -8.44 -5.50
C LEU A 129 -24.42 -7.25 -6.42
N ALA A 130 -23.13 -7.03 -6.68
CA ALA A 130 -22.67 -5.97 -7.56
C ALA A 130 -23.06 -6.29 -9.01
N ALA A 131 -23.75 -5.36 -9.66
CA ALA A 131 -24.05 -5.40 -11.08
C ALA A 131 -23.44 -4.17 -11.76
N ALA A 132 -22.53 -4.41 -12.72
CA ALA A 132 -22.01 -3.34 -13.55
C ALA A 132 -23.13 -2.80 -14.47
N PRO A 133 -23.13 -1.50 -14.81
CA PRO A 133 -24.04 -0.98 -15.81
C PRO A 133 -23.75 -1.59 -17.19
N PRO A 134 -24.74 -1.63 -18.10
CA PRO A 134 -24.52 -2.11 -19.46
C PRO A 134 -23.40 -1.34 -20.16
N PRO A 135 -22.53 -2.01 -20.94
CA PRO A 135 -21.41 -1.36 -21.59
C PRO A 135 -21.88 -0.39 -22.68
N ASP A 136 -21.17 0.73 -22.85
CA ASP A 136 -21.42 1.64 -23.98
C ASP A 136 -21.17 0.89 -25.31
N PRO A 137 -22.13 0.88 -26.26
CA PRO A 137 -21.97 0.22 -27.55
C PRO A 137 -20.74 0.70 -28.34
N LYS A 138 -20.27 1.92 -28.09
CA LYS A 138 -19.06 2.48 -28.70
C LYS A 138 -17.76 1.83 -28.20
N LEU A 139 -17.82 1.08 -27.11
CA LEU A 139 -16.70 0.30 -26.61
C LEU A 139 -16.60 -1.08 -27.30
N TYR A 140 -17.55 -1.41 -28.19
CA TYR A 140 -17.56 -2.65 -28.98
C TYR A 140 -17.40 -3.92 -28.12
N ALA A 141 -17.81 -3.87 -26.85
CA ALA A 141 -17.82 -5.03 -25.99
C ALA A 141 -18.79 -6.09 -26.55
N THR A 142 -18.39 -7.36 -26.47
CA THR A 142 -19.31 -8.46 -26.81
C THR A 142 -20.35 -8.56 -25.70
N TYR A 143 -21.50 -7.93 -25.93
CA TYR A 143 -22.59 -7.80 -24.96
C TYR A 143 -23.88 -8.35 -25.57
N ASP A 144 -24.54 -9.24 -24.84
CA ASP A 144 -25.72 -9.98 -25.26
C ASP A 144 -27.05 -9.26 -24.98
N GLY A 145 -26.99 -8.05 -24.39
CA GLY A 145 -28.18 -7.25 -24.04
C GLY A 145 -28.86 -7.65 -22.72
N SER A 146 -28.32 -8.63 -22.00
CA SER A 146 -28.94 -9.19 -20.78
C SER A 146 -29.14 -8.20 -19.62
N MET A 147 -28.38 -7.09 -19.60
CA MET A 147 -28.39 -6.07 -18.53
C MET A 147 -29.20 -4.80 -18.90
N GLY A 148 -29.87 -4.78 -20.07
CA GLY A 148 -30.64 -3.64 -20.57
C GLY A 148 -29.84 -2.61 -21.38
N GLU A 149 -30.46 -1.46 -21.68
CA GLU A 149 -29.80 -0.37 -22.42
C GLU A 149 -28.78 0.39 -21.55
N PRO A 150 -27.64 0.79 -22.12
CA PRO A 150 -26.63 1.57 -21.41
C PRO A 150 -27.22 2.90 -20.94
N LYS A 151 -27.29 3.07 -19.63
CA LYS A 151 -27.60 4.36 -19.01
C LYS A 151 -26.29 5.11 -18.83
N GLY A 152 -26.23 6.33 -19.37
CA GLY A 152 -25.10 7.23 -19.12
C GLY A 152 -24.90 7.46 -17.62
N PRO A 153 -23.69 7.83 -17.18
CA PRO A 153 -23.43 8.07 -15.77
C PRO A 153 -24.44 9.10 -15.25
N VAL A 154 -25.15 8.75 -14.17
CA VAL A 154 -25.82 9.76 -13.35
C VAL A 154 -24.70 10.50 -12.65
N LEU A 155 -24.16 11.52 -13.33
CA LEU A 155 -23.35 12.55 -12.69
C LEU A 155 -24.14 13.01 -11.46
N GLY A 156 -23.43 13.08 -10.33
CA GLY A 156 -24.01 13.18 -8.99
C GLY A 156 -25.08 14.25 -8.81
N THR A 157 -25.68 14.25 -7.62
CA THR A 157 -26.74 15.17 -7.14
C THR A 157 -26.42 16.67 -7.23
N GLU A 158 -25.34 17.07 -7.90
CA GLU A 158 -25.04 18.45 -8.22
C GLU A 158 -25.49 18.77 -9.65
N THR A 159 -26.59 19.49 -9.76
CA THR A 159 -26.98 20.18 -10.99
C THR A 159 -25.77 20.94 -11.55
N GLY A 160 -25.16 20.40 -12.61
CA GLY A 160 -24.12 21.09 -13.36
C GLY A 160 -24.60 22.44 -13.91
N PRO A 161 -23.71 23.25 -14.51
CA PRO A 161 -24.03 24.61 -14.94
C PRO A 161 -25.30 24.72 -15.82
N LEU A 162 -25.56 23.70 -16.64
CA LEU A 162 -26.77 23.62 -17.47
C LEU A 162 -28.07 23.42 -16.67
N GLY A 163 -28.04 22.69 -15.54
CA GLY A 163 -29.21 22.50 -14.68
C GLY A 163 -29.60 23.81 -13.99
N LYS A 164 -28.62 24.55 -13.48
CA LYS A 164 -28.83 25.86 -12.84
C LYS A 164 -29.34 26.94 -13.80
N LEU A 165 -29.07 26.80 -15.10
CA LEU A 165 -29.61 27.69 -16.14
C LEU A 165 -31.07 27.37 -16.46
N LYS A 166 -31.47 26.09 -16.45
CA LYS A 166 -32.84 25.68 -16.76
C LYS A 166 -33.84 26.09 -15.67
N ASP A 167 -33.42 26.01 -14.40
CA ASP A 167 -34.23 26.44 -13.25
C ASP A 167 -34.39 27.96 -13.14
N LYS A 168 -33.56 28.75 -13.83
CA LYS A 168 -33.69 30.22 -13.87
C LYS A 168 -34.66 30.74 -14.96
N PHE A 169 -35.09 29.88 -15.88
CA PHE A 169 -35.95 30.25 -17.00
C PHE A 169 -37.31 29.53 -16.99
N THR A 170 -37.66 28.92 -15.86
CA THR A 170 -39.02 28.41 -15.57
C THR A 170 -39.54 29.10 -14.31
#